data_AF-A0A8S1M833-F1
#
_entry.id   AF-A0A8S1M833-F1
#
_cell.length_a   1.000
_cell.length_b   1.000
_cell.length_c   1.000
_cell.angle_alpha   90.00
_cell.angle_beta   90.00
_cell.angle_gamma   90.00
#
_symmetry.space_group_name_H-M   'P 1'
#
loop_
_entity.id
_entity.type
_entity.pdbx_description
1 polymer ?
#
loop_
_entity_poly.entity_id
_entity_poly.type
_entity_poly.pdbx_seq_one_letter_code
_entity_poly.pdbx_strand_id
1 'polypeptide(L)'
;MQQSQLLTFDVFRGIAHFLTIKELLNVQSVSKQMKENVQLALKALLASIGFNSPNTTTPYNIIFRTIFGRETYFWSFDESVKPFKRRHILGMPVKSIQIGLTYTGILTIQNRMYVCLSQEYQEVINQKPNFIIKFQVKQFSTASKGKLIYLKENGDLIVMFENLEEYLIAQNVEFFETSYFQLVAIFTNPQKIPQLPFEQIRAILYQLQDLSPQNCDQALRYKSIILPDNENIMQIAMGSNAIYYLTKTQKVYSSDTKYEQVFDPIIKTVQQNYFDKRSIISIYSGLNYFLALGRENIKSIKEWTNEELQVWLNKIGFSDYVNIVKYNEFTGLEFSTQAVHQDFQINTLGLTNAELQIKLSTEITRAMELQYKDYQLFGWGKNDYGQLAVPLSNNIQFTKVSLPNLEEDDEIIQIECGWKNVAILTHSGKLYLTENQQKQIKREKDIQQQQQQQQQQQDEGGKKRKKSRQEQKDIKDQKEQKEPAQQLQQQQQSKYWSDISKIFVKSNDKREYRHYYVNLSKDYLVVVCSIFDKKTMLNYFPEMLEQKENQKKFKPTLQVIDRILWDIKFNKDDFIVGYEDRFLGIMEVPFTDFINSQVKSHRVQYFKQKGKIVWDRHRRLDLL
;
A
#
# COMPACT_ATOMS: atom_id res chain seq x y z
N MET A 1 15.07 33.49 27.27
CA MET A 1 14.19 32.49 26.62
C MET A 1 15.07 31.42 26.01
N GLN A 2 14.88 30.16 26.39
CA GLN A 2 15.71 29.04 25.92
C GLN A 2 15.47 28.79 24.41
N GLN A 3 16.52 28.47 23.65
CA GLN A 3 16.47 28.14 22.21
C GLN A 3 15.40 27.07 21.85
N SER A 4 14.97 26.26 22.82
CA SER A 4 13.93 25.24 22.66
C SER A 4 12.52 25.80 22.41
N GLN A 5 12.18 26.99 22.94
CA GLN A 5 10.84 27.57 22.77
C GLN A 5 10.60 28.15 21.36
N LEU A 6 11.67 28.61 20.70
CA LEU A 6 11.65 29.16 19.33
C LEU A 6 11.43 28.10 18.24
N LEU A 7 11.54 26.81 18.58
CA LEU A 7 11.43 25.69 17.65
C LEU A 7 10.01 25.11 17.55
N THR A 8 9.08 25.58 18.39
CA THR A 8 7.68 25.16 18.32
C THR A 8 7.01 25.77 17.10
N PHE A 9 6.16 24.99 16.42
CA PHE A 9 5.53 25.44 15.18
C PHE A 9 4.66 26.69 15.39
N ASP A 10 4.05 26.90 16.56
CA ASP A 10 3.20 28.07 16.81
C ASP A 10 3.99 29.38 16.92
N VAL A 11 5.15 29.36 17.58
CA VAL A 11 6.06 30.51 17.61
C VAL A 11 6.59 30.78 16.19
N PHE A 12 7.01 29.71 15.50
CA PHE A 12 7.48 29.81 14.12
C PHE A 12 6.39 30.35 13.18
N ARG A 13 5.13 29.93 13.33
CA ARG A 13 3.99 30.40 12.54
C ARG A 13 3.75 31.90 12.72
N GLY A 14 3.84 32.39 13.96
CA GLY A 14 3.73 33.82 14.26
C GLY A 14 4.80 34.63 13.51
N ILE A 15 6.04 34.13 13.50
CA ILE A 15 7.16 34.75 12.77
C ILE A 15 7.00 34.61 11.25
N ALA A 16 6.58 33.43 10.78
CA ALA A 16 6.43 33.11 9.37
C ALA A 16 5.42 34.01 8.65
N HIS A 17 4.46 34.60 9.37
CA HIS A 17 3.53 35.58 8.82
C HIS A 17 4.21 36.88 8.38
N PHE A 18 5.38 37.19 8.94
CA PHE A 18 6.18 38.37 8.64
C PHE A 18 7.33 38.08 7.66
N LEU A 19 7.51 36.82 7.26
CA LEU A 19 8.58 36.40 6.35
C LEU A 19 8.05 36.22 4.92
N THR A 20 8.84 36.63 3.94
CA THR A 20 8.60 36.29 2.53
C THR A 20 8.85 34.81 2.27
N ILE A 21 8.28 34.26 1.17
CA ILE A 21 8.51 32.86 0.77
C ILE A 21 10.01 32.57 0.59
N LYS A 22 10.77 33.52 0.06
CA LYS A 22 12.23 33.40 -0.14
C LYS A 22 12.96 33.29 1.21
N GLU A 23 12.59 34.11 2.19
CA GLU A 23 13.15 34.06 3.54
C GLU A 23 12.77 32.75 4.25
N LEU A 24 11.53 32.28 4.10
CA LEU A 24 11.08 31.00 4.64
C LEU A 24 11.89 29.82 4.07
N LEU A 25 12.14 29.79 2.76
CA LEU A 25 12.93 28.74 2.12
C LEU A 25 14.39 28.75 2.58
N ASN A 26 14.98 29.92 2.84
CA ASN A 26 16.33 30.02 3.37
C ASN A 26 16.43 29.45 4.80
N VAL A 27 15.38 29.63 5.60
CA VAL A 27 15.31 29.12 6.98
C VAL A 27 15.18 27.58 7.01
N GLN A 28 14.79 26.95 5.90
CA GLN A 28 14.66 25.49 5.78
C GLN A 28 15.99 24.73 5.99
N SER A 29 17.13 25.36 5.71
CA SER A 29 18.45 24.71 5.79
C SER A 29 19.02 24.61 7.21
N VAL A 30 18.40 25.30 8.18
CA VAL A 30 18.95 25.48 9.54
C VAL A 30 18.89 24.20 10.37
N SER A 31 17.82 23.41 10.26
CA SER A 31 17.69 22.13 10.96
C SER A 31 16.57 21.29 10.34
N LYS A 32 16.53 19.99 10.66
CA LYS A 32 15.44 19.10 10.24
C LYS A 32 14.07 19.57 10.78
N GLN A 33 14.03 20.01 12.03
CA GLN A 33 12.83 20.57 12.65
C GLN A 33 12.38 21.86 11.95
N MET A 34 13.33 22.74 11.61
CA MET A 34 13.05 23.98 10.92
C MET A 34 12.57 23.73 9.48
N LYS A 35 13.14 22.73 8.81
CA LYS A 35 12.66 22.25 7.52
C LYS A 35 11.21 21.80 7.57
N GLU A 36 10.84 21.03 8.58
CA GLU A 36 9.46 20.60 8.79
C GLU A 36 8.53 21.78 9.10
N ASN A 37 8.96 22.71 9.97
CA ASN A 37 8.21 23.92 10.31
C ASN A 37 7.99 24.84 9.08
N VAL A 38 9.02 25.06 8.27
CA VAL A 38 8.93 25.82 7.01
C VAL A 38 7.97 25.14 6.04
N GLN A 39 8.08 23.81 5.88
CA GLN A 39 7.16 23.06 5.02
C GLN A 39 5.71 23.17 5.52
N LEU A 40 5.48 23.06 6.83
CA LEU A 40 4.16 23.22 7.42
C LEU A 40 3.63 24.65 7.28
N ALA A 41 4.48 25.66 7.44
CA ALA A 41 4.10 27.07 7.29
C ALA A 41 3.77 27.42 5.85
N LEU A 42 4.58 26.96 4.89
CA LEU A 42 4.30 27.12 3.46
C LEU A 42 3.01 26.38 3.06
N LYS A 43 2.82 25.15 3.54
CA LYS A 43 1.56 24.41 3.37
C LYS A 43 0.38 25.18 3.96
N ALA A 44 0.53 25.79 5.14
CA ALA A 44 -0.50 26.56 5.81
C ALA A 44 -0.81 27.89 5.10
N LEU A 45 0.20 28.58 4.60
CA LEU A 45 0.09 29.84 3.87
C LEU A 45 -0.58 29.62 2.51
N LEU A 46 -0.09 28.62 1.76
CA LEU A 46 -0.77 28.15 0.55
C LEU A 46 -2.21 27.73 0.88
N ALA A 47 -2.41 26.97 1.97
CA ALA A 47 -3.74 26.57 2.45
C ALA A 47 -4.69 27.79 2.59
N SER A 48 -4.26 28.84 3.28
CA SER A 48 -5.07 30.05 3.49
C SER A 48 -5.34 30.84 2.21
N ILE A 49 -4.38 30.90 1.28
CA ILE A 49 -4.52 31.70 0.05
C ILE A 49 -5.53 31.05 -0.92
N GLY A 50 -5.54 29.71 -1.03
CA GLY A 50 -6.38 28.99 -1.98
C GLY A 50 -7.76 28.52 -1.47
N PHE A 51 -8.02 28.52 -0.16
CA PHE A 51 -9.35 28.16 0.38
C PHE A 51 -10.36 29.32 0.43
N ASN A 52 -9.90 30.57 0.23
CA ASN A 52 -10.76 31.75 0.35
C ASN A 52 -11.76 31.95 -0.82
N SER A 53 -11.72 31.10 -1.87
CA SER A 53 -12.72 31.13 -2.95
C SER A 53 -13.10 29.73 -3.44
N PRO A 54 -14.23 29.16 -2.95
CA PRO A 54 -14.75 27.87 -3.43
C PRO A 54 -15.23 27.89 -4.90
N ASN A 55 -15.33 29.07 -5.54
CA ASN A 55 -15.95 29.21 -6.87
C ASN A 55 -14.97 29.59 -8.00
N THR A 56 -13.68 29.79 -7.73
CA THR A 56 -12.71 30.15 -8.77
C THR A 56 -12.16 28.93 -9.47
N THR A 57 -12.46 28.80 -10.76
CA THR A 57 -12.04 27.71 -11.67
C THR A 57 -10.67 27.93 -12.31
N THR A 58 -9.86 28.84 -11.76
CA THR A 58 -8.53 29.13 -12.32
C THR A 58 -7.61 27.90 -12.22
N PRO A 59 -6.69 27.68 -13.18
CA PRO A 59 -5.76 26.56 -13.14
C PRO A 59 -4.97 26.45 -11.83
N TYR A 60 -4.57 27.58 -11.25
CA TYR A 60 -3.93 27.65 -9.92
C TYR A 60 -4.81 27.07 -8.81
N ASN A 61 -6.11 27.33 -8.81
CA ASN A 61 -7.03 26.76 -7.83
C ASN A 61 -7.26 25.25 -8.06
N ILE A 62 -7.26 24.79 -9.30
CA ILE A 62 -7.35 23.35 -9.62
C ILE A 62 -6.09 22.64 -9.12
N ILE A 63 -4.91 23.17 -9.42
CA ILE A 63 -3.61 22.66 -8.94
C ILE A 63 -3.60 22.65 -7.41
N PHE A 64 -3.96 23.76 -6.80
CA PHE A 64 -3.97 23.92 -5.35
C PHE A 64 -4.95 22.93 -4.69
N ARG A 65 -6.16 22.77 -5.24
CA ARG A 65 -7.11 21.74 -4.79
C ARG A 65 -6.58 20.33 -5.04
N THR A 66 -5.86 20.09 -6.11
CA THR A 66 -5.27 18.78 -6.40
C THR A 66 -4.21 18.41 -5.36
N ILE A 67 -3.35 19.36 -5.00
CA ILE A 67 -2.24 19.15 -4.06
C ILE A 67 -2.71 19.18 -2.60
N PHE A 68 -3.58 20.13 -2.24
CA PHE A 68 -3.96 20.43 -0.86
C PHE A 68 -5.44 20.23 -0.56
N GLY A 69 -6.31 20.15 -1.56
CA GLY A 69 -7.73 19.86 -1.37
C GLY A 69 -7.88 18.45 -0.81
N ARG A 70 -8.26 18.36 0.46
CA ARG A 70 -8.54 17.09 1.13
C ARG A 70 -10.03 17.09 1.45
N GLU A 71 -10.79 16.38 0.64
CA GLU A 71 -12.22 16.15 0.82
C GLU A 71 -12.44 14.81 1.52
N THR A 72 -13.54 14.69 2.27
CA THR A 72 -13.90 13.45 2.97
C THR A 72 -15.09 12.79 2.28
N TYR A 73 -14.89 11.53 1.89
CA TYR A 73 -15.93 10.66 1.36
C TYR A 73 -16.33 9.63 2.41
N PHE A 74 -17.64 9.45 2.52
CA PHE A 74 -18.28 8.49 3.40
C PHE A 74 -18.89 7.41 2.55
N TRP A 75 -18.53 6.17 2.85
CA TRP A 75 -19.18 5.01 2.27
C TRP A 75 -19.65 4.10 3.39
N SER A 76 -20.96 3.90 3.48
CA SER A 76 -21.53 2.93 4.40
C SER A 76 -21.39 1.52 3.83
N PHE A 77 -21.17 0.55 4.72
CA PHE A 77 -21.26 -0.86 4.35
C PHE A 77 -22.71 -1.33 4.20
N ASP A 78 -23.68 -0.53 4.64
CA ASP A 78 -25.09 -0.73 4.32
C ASP A 78 -25.35 -0.28 2.88
N GLU A 79 -25.72 -1.23 2.02
CA GLU A 79 -26.00 -0.98 0.59
C GLU A 79 -27.20 -0.05 0.37
N SER A 80 -28.05 0.15 1.38
CA SER A 80 -29.16 1.12 1.32
C SER A 80 -28.68 2.57 1.35
N VAL A 81 -27.52 2.84 1.95
CA VAL A 81 -26.98 4.20 2.13
C VAL A 81 -25.99 4.50 1.01
N LYS A 82 -26.38 5.40 0.10
CA LYS A 82 -25.48 5.86 -0.96
C LYS A 82 -24.27 6.59 -0.37
N PRO A 83 -23.06 6.35 -0.91
CA PRO A 83 -21.90 7.11 -0.49
C PRO A 83 -22.11 8.60 -0.72
N PHE A 84 -21.77 9.39 0.29
CA PHE A 84 -21.91 10.84 0.26
C PHE A 84 -20.58 11.53 0.54
N LYS A 85 -20.45 12.74 0.01
CA LYS A 85 -19.24 13.54 0.08
C LYS A 85 -19.51 14.76 0.95
N ARG A 86 -18.66 15.00 1.96
CA ARG A 86 -18.68 16.27 2.68
C ARG A 86 -17.57 17.19 2.15
N ARG A 87 -17.97 18.30 1.54
CA ARG A 87 -17.04 19.30 0.97
C ARG A 87 -16.73 20.38 1.99
N HIS A 88 -15.45 20.71 2.15
CA HIS A 88 -14.98 21.94 2.81
C HIS A 88 -15.55 22.24 4.22
N ILE A 89 -15.94 21.23 5.01
CA ILE A 89 -16.55 21.45 6.35
C ILE A 89 -15.68 22.38 7.20
N LEU A 90 -14.37 22.11 7.22
CA LEU A 90 -13.39 22.82 8.05
C LEU A 90 -12.72 24.00 7.34
N GLY A 91 -12.96 24.19 6.04
CA GLY A 91 -12.19 25.15 5.23
C GLY A 91 -10.68 24.89 5.23
N MET A 92 -10.24 23.69 5.64
CA MET A 92 -8.83 23.32 5.82
C MET A 92 -8.62 21.86 5.37
N PRO A 93 -7.41 21.51 4.88
CA PRO A 93 -7.11 20.14 4.49
C PRO A 93 -7.06 19.17 5.67
N VAL A 94 -7.81 18.08 5.58
CA VAL A 94 -7.79 16.97 6.52
C VAL A 94 -6.55 16.11 6.30
N LYS A 95 -5.83 15.80 7.39
CA LYS A 95 -4.68 14.89 7.44
C LYS A 95 -5.16 13.47 7.78
N SER A 96 -5.96 13.33 8.83
CA SER A 96 -6.58 12.08 9.26
C SER A 96 -7.92 12.34 9.93
N ILE A 97 -8.77 11.31 9.95
CA ILE A 97 -10.11 11.36 10.52
C ILE A 97 -10.44 10.00 11.13
N GLN A 98 -11.00 10.01 12.33
CA GLN A 98 -11.50 8.79 12.96
C GLN A 98 -12.86 9.05 13.57
N ILE A 99 -13.76 8.08 13.39
CA ILE A 99 -15.14 8.16 13.86
C ILE A 99 -15.30 7.11 14.95
N GLY A 100 -15.42 7.59 16.19
CA GLY A 100 -15.79 6.76 17.33
C GLY A 100 -17.29 6.68 17.51
N LEU A 101 -17.69 6.00 18.57
CA LEU A 101 -19.10 5.87 18.94
C LEU A 101 -19.71 7.21 19.38
N THR A 102 -19.00 7.96 20.23
CA THR A 102 -19.43 9.27 20.75
C THR A 102 -18.81 10.43 19.99
N TYR A 103 -17.50 10.37 19.73
CA TYR A 103 -16.75 11.48 19.16
C TYR A 103 -16.19 11.16 17.78
N THR A 104 -16.26 12.15 16.90
CA THR A 104 -15.51 12.18 15.65
C THR A 104 -14.36 13.18 15.80
N GLY A 105 -13.14 12.68 15.61
CA GLY A 105 -11.92 13.47 15.63
C GLY A 105 -11.39 13.67 14.22
N ILE A 106 -11.04 14.91 13.88
CA ILE A 106 -10.49 15.29 12.58
C ILE A 106 -9.20 16.06 12.81
N LEU A 107 -8.08 15.51 12.36
CA LEU A 107 -6.79 16.19 12.42
C LEU A 107 -6.49 16.84 11.07
N THR A 108 -6.19 18.13 11.08
CA THR A 108 -5.80 18.88 9.88
C THR A 108 -4.30 18.80 9.62
N ILE A 109 -3.86 19.19 8.43
CA ILE A 109 -2.43 19.29 8.09
C ILE A 109 -1.65 20.31 8.94
N GLN A 110 -2.35 21.18 9.68
CA GLN A 110 -1.76 22.15 10.60
C GLN A 110 -1.71 21.65 12.06
N ASN A 111 -1.84 20.33 12.28
CA ASN A 111 -1.90 19.70 13.61
C ASN A 111 -2.99 20.29 14.53
N ARG A 112 -4.07 20.82 13.94
CA ARG A 112 -5.29 21.21 14.66
C ARG A 112 -6.29 20.08 14.62
N MET A 113 -6.73 19.66 15.79
CA MET A 113 -7.76 18.63 15.94
C MET A 113 -9.12 19.30 16.14
N TYR A 114 -10.09 18.89 15.35
CA TYR A 114 -11.48 19.27 15.46
C TYR A 114 -12.24 18.07 15.99
N VAL A 115 -12.96 18.27 17.09
CA VAL A 115 -13.76 17.24 17.76
C VAL A 115 -15.21 17.66 17.69
N CYS A 116 -16.08 16.72 17.34
CA CYS A 116 -17.53 16.90 17.39
C CYS A 116 -18.19 15.59 17.79
N LEU A 117 -19.47 15.63 18.14
CA LEU A 117 -20.25 14.42 18.38
C LEU A 117 -20.43 13.65 17.07
N SER A 118 -20.26 12.33 17.10
CA SER A 118 -20.37 11.47 15.92
C SER A 118 -21.77 11.56 15.28
N GLN A 119 -22.82 11.71 16.09
CA GLN A 119 -24.19 11.90 15.60
C GLN A 119 -24.32 13.19 14.78
N GLU A 120 -23.82 14.33 15.28
CA GLU A 120 -23.84 15.61 14.56
C GLU A 120 -23.07 15.51 13.23
N TYR A 121 -21.94 14.80 13.24
CA TYR A 121 -21.12 14.62 12.06
C TYR A 121 -21.73 13.65 11.02
N GLN A 122 -22.57 12.71 11.44
CA GLN A 122 -23.20 11.74 10.54
C GLN A 122 -24.55 12.22 10.01
N GLU A 123 -25.45 12.68 10.88
CA GLU A 123 -26.86 12.90 10.56
C GLU A 123 -27.12 14.23 9.85
N VAL A 124 -26.37 15.28 10.18
CA VAL A 124 -26.65 16.63 9.68
C VAL A 124 -25.73 16.98 8.50
N ILE A 125 -25.99 16.38 7.34
CA ILE A 125 -25.16 16.52 6.12
C ILE A 125 -25.05 17.99 5.67
N ASN A 126 -26.10 18.78 5.88
CA ASN A 126 -26.20 20.16 5.38
C ASN A 126 -25.83 21.24 6.42
N GLN A 127 -25.47 20.87 7.65
CA GLN A 127 -25.03 21.84 8.66
C GLN A 127 -23.60 21.54 9.12
N LYS A 128 -22.91 22.59 9.54
CA LYS A 128 -21.58 22.45 10.14
C LYS A 128 -21.75 21.91 11.57
N PRO A 129 -21.10 20.79 11.92
CA PRO A 129 -21.06 20.29 13.29
C PRO A 129 -20.46 21.32 14.25
N ASN A 130 -20.83 21.22 15.53
CA ASN A 130 -20.23 22.07 16.55
C ASN A 130 -18.85 21.53 16.89
N PHE A 131 -17.81 22.20 16.39
CA PHE A 131 -16.45 21.76 16.60
C PHE A 131 -15.82 22.38 17.85
N ILE A 132 -15.24 21.51 18.66
CA ILE A 132 -14.27 21.88 19.68
C ILE A 132 -12.89 21.76 19.05
N ILE A 133 -12.12 22.85 19.05
CA ILE A 133 -10.80 22.92 18.43
C ILE A 133 -9.72 22.71 19.49
N LYS A 134 -8.79 21.80 19.21
CA LYS A 134 -7.57 21.57 19.99
C LYS A 134 -6.35 21.82 19.11
N PHE A 135 -5.30 22.40 19.69
CA PHE A 135 -4.08 22.78 18.98
C PHE A 135 -2.91 21.85 19.33
N GLN A 136 -1.93 21.77 18.44
CA GLN A 136 -0.68 20.99 18.62
C GLN A 136 -0.92 19.53 19.01
N VAL A 137 -1.82 18.86 18.30
CA VAL A 137 -2.11 17.43 18.53
C VAL A 137 -1.26 16.58 17.58
N LYS A 138 -0.46 15.68 18.14
CA LYS A 138 0.41 14.76 17.40
C LYS A 138 -0.35 13.55 16.87
N GLN A 139 -1.17 12.92 17.73
CA GLN A 139 -1.92 11.70 17.45
C GLN A 139 -3.22 11.73 18.26
N PHE A 140 -4.27 11.09 17.77
CA PHE A 140 -5.52 10.89 18.51
C PHE A 140 -6.14 9.52 18.19
N SER A 141 -7.00 9.05 19.08
CA SER A 141 -7.81 7.87 18.88
C SER A 141 -9.22 8.05 19.46
N THR A 142 -10.23 7.66 18.69
CA THR A 142 -11.65 7.62 19.09
C THR A 142 -12.15 6.20 19.39
N ALA A 143 -11.26 5.21 19.45
CA ALA A 143 -11.64 3.78 19.54
C ALA A 143 -12.12 3.34 20.94
N SER A 144 -12.09 4.22 21.94
CA SER A 144 -12.12 3.88 23.36
C SER A 144 -13.50 4.04 24.02
N LYS A 145 -14.48 3.17 23.72
CA LYS A 145 -15.79 3.04 24.44
C LYS A 145 -16.37 4.37 24.93
N GLY A 146 -16.55 5.34 24.04
CA GLY A 146 -17.14 6.65 24.38
C GLY A 146 -16.14 7.76 24.73
N LYS A 147 -14.85 7.44 24.85
CA LYS A 147 -13.77 8.37 25.18
C LYS A 147 -13.02 8.80 23.92
N LEU A 148 -12.41 9.97 23.98
CA LEU A 148 -11.45 10.44 23.00
C LEU A 148 -10.10 10.56 23.69
N ILE A 149 -9.06 9.93 23.14
CA ILE A 149 -7.70 10.00 23.68
C ILE A 149 -6.83 10.70 22.66
N TYR A 150 -5.98 11.63 23.08
CA TYR A 150 -5.05 12.30 22.19
C TYR A 150 -3.74 12.66 22.88
N LEU A 151 -2.70 12.76 22.07
CA LEU A 151 -1.34 13.07 22.47
C LEU A 151 -0.99 14.46 21.94
N LYS A 152 -0.63 15.36 22.86
CA LYS A 152 -0.11 16.70 22.52
C LYS A 152 1.35 16.62 22.06
N GLU A 153 1.82 17.62 21.32
CA GLU A 153 3.22 17.70 20.84
C GLU A 153 4.25 17.74 21.98
N ASN A 154 3.87 18.21 23.17
CA ASN A 154 4.72 18.23 24.36
C ASN A 154 4.84 16.85 25.06
N GLY A 155 4.13 15.81 24.58
CA GLY A 155 4.15 14.47 25.16
C GLY A 155 3.09 14.20 26.22
N ASP A 156 2.13 15.12 26.44
CA ASP A 156 1.01 14.90 27.35
C ASP A 156 -0.06 14.04 26.67
N LEU A 157 -0.37 12.90 27.30
CA LEU A 157 -1.44 12.00 26.91
C LEU A 157 -2.71 12.37 27.68
N ILE A 158 -3.76 12.74 26.96
CA ILE A 158 -5.01 13.26 27.53
C ILE A 158 -6.17 12.36 27.12
N VAL A 159 -7.09 12.14 28.06
CA VAL A 159 -8.39 11.54 27.81
C VAL A 159 -9.49 12.57 28.01
N MET A 160 -10.43 12.58 27.08
CA MET A 160 -11.68 13.33 27.14
C MET A 160 -12.83 12.34 27.34
N PHE A 161 -13.61 12.58 28.38
CA PHE A 161 -14.79 11.79 28.71
C PHE A 161 -16.06 12.38 28.08
N GLU A 162 -17.21 11.76 28.33
CA GLU A 162 -18.52 12.19 27.77
C GLU A 162 -18.94 13.60 28.22
N ASN A 163 -18.42 14.09 29.34
CA ASN A 163 -18.68 15.43 29.86
C ASN A 163 -17.80 16.53 29.22
N LEU A 164 -17.03 16.20 28.18
CA LEU A 164 -16.07 17.09 27.50
C LEU A 164 -14.89 17.58 28.37
N GLU A 165 -14.74 17.06 29.59
CA GLU A 165 -13.62 17.40 30.46
C GLU A 165 -12.37 16.61 30.08
N GLU A 166 -11.22 17.28 30.16
CA GLU A 166 -9.90 16.75 29.83
C GLU A 166 -9.16 16.34 31.09
N TYR A 167 -8.62 15.11 31.09
CA TYR A 167 -7.78 14.60 32.16
C TYR A 167 -6.45 14.13 31.62
N LEU A 168 -5.38 14.48 32.32
CA LEU A 168 -4.04 13.99 32.02
C LEU A 168 -3.94 12.53 32.45
N ILE A 169 -3.47 11.66 31.55
CA ILE A 169 -3.17 10.25 31.87
C ILE A 169 -1.69 10.10 32.22
N ALA A 170 -0.83 10.68 31.39
CA ALA A 170 0.62 10.54 31.51
C ALA A 170 1.35 11.67 30.77
N GLN A 171 2.59 11.92 31.17
CA GLN A 171 3.50 12.86 30.53
C GLN A 171 4.69 12.12 29.90
N ASN A 172 5.38 12.78 28.95
CA ASN A 172 6.54 12.24 28.24
C ASN A 172 6.25 11.00 27.37
N VAL A 173 5.01 10.87 26.91
CA VAL A 173 4.58 9.79 26.01
C VAL A 173 5.08 10.09 24.59
N GLU A 174 5.74 9.12 23.97
CA GLU A 174 6.23 9.20 22.59
C GLU A 174 5.11 8.93 21.59
N PHE A 175 4.40 7.83 21.80
CA PHE A 175 3.23 7.42 21.03
C PHE A 175 2.34 6.52 21.89
N PHE A 176 1.10 6.34 21.45
CA PHE A 176 0.18 5.40 22.10
C PHE A 176 -0.63 4.63 21.06
N GLU A 177 -1.14 3.47 21.45
CA GLU A 177 -2.07 2.68 20.67
C GLU A 177 -3.28 2.31 21.54
N THR A 178 -4.46 2.19 20.94
CA THR A 178 -5.70 1.85 21.65
C THR A 178 -6.41 0.70 20.99
N SER A 179 -6.95 -0.21 21.80
CA SER A 179 -8.03 -1.10 21.40
C SER A 179 -9.37 -0.60 21.96
N TYR A 180 -10.42 -1.40 21.79
CA TYR A 180 -11.73 -1.10 22.37
C TYR A 180 -11.73 -1.08 23.91
N PHE A 181 -10.84 -1.87 24.54
CA PHE A 181 -10.82 -2.06 26.00
C PHE A 181 -9.54 -1.56 26.67
N GLN A 182 -8.47 -1.37 25.91
CA GLN A 182 -7.13 -1.17 26.44
C GLN A 182 -6.41 -0.02 25.72
N LEU A 183 -5.43 0.57 26.42
CA LEU A 183 -4.57 1.63 25.93
C LEU A 183 -3.13 1.28 26.30
N VAL A 184 -2.21 1.28 25.33
CA VAL A 184 -0.78 1.16 25.61
C VAL A 184 -0.09 2.47 25.27
N ALA A 185 0.65 3.02 26.23
CA ALA A 185 1.47 4.21 26.04
C ALA A 185 2.96 3.84 26.07
N ILE A 186 3.73 4.38 25.12
CA ILE A 186 5.19 4.22 25.03
C ILE A 186 5.86 5.52 25.44
N PHE A 187 6.94 5.43 26.21
CA PHE A 187 7.63 6.58 26.79
C PHE A 187 9.01 6.77 26.16
N THR A 188 9.37 8.04 25.91
CA THR A 188 10.64 8.43 25.27
C THR A 188 11.87 8.16 26.15
N ASN A 189 11.73 8.25 27.47
CA ASN A 189 12.82 8.02 28.42
C ASN A 189 12.28 7.53 29.79
N PRO A 190 12.56 6.29 30.22
CA PRO A 190 12.05 5.74 31.48
C PRO A 190 12.50 6.52 32.72
N GLN A 191 13.69 7.14 32.68
CA GLN A 191 14.29 7.84 33.83
C GLN A 191 13.59 9.15 34.25
N LYS A 192 12.64 9.68 33.47
CA LYS A 192 11.99 10.98 33.74
C LYS A 192 10.53 10.89 34.20
N ILE A 193 10.00 9.69 34.46
CA ILE A 193 8.62 9.55 34.95
C ILE A 193 8.65 9.65 36.48
N PRO A 194 8.11 10.71 37.10
CA PRO A 194 8.30 10.99 38.53
C PRO A 194 7.71 9.95 39.50
N GLN A 195 7.01 8.93 39.00
CA GLN A 195 6.22 7.97 39.78
C GLN A 195 6.55 6.49 39.52
N LEU A 196 7.55 6.17 38.68
CA LEU A 196 7.88 4.78 38.31
C LEU A 196 9.25 4.34 38.83
N PRO A 197 9.36 3.22 39.57
CA PRO A 197 10.59 2.81 40.23
C PRO A 197 11.61 2.03 39.36
N PHE A 198 11.45 1.93 38.03
CA PHE A 198 12.32 1.10 37.19
C PHE A 198 12.85 1.84 35.95
N GLU A 199 14.17 1.87 35.80
CA GLU A 199 14.90 2.45 34.65
C GLU A 199 14.64 1.72 33.31
N GLN A 200 13.89 0.61 33.30
CA GLN A 200 13.67 -0.23 32.12
C GLN A 200 12.26 -0.14 31.52
N ILE A 201 11.28 0.49 32.21
CA ILE A 201 9.88 0.47 31.75
C ILE A 201 9.69 1.44 30.57
N ARG A 202 9.50 0.89 29.37
CA ARG A 202 9.26 1.67 28.15
C ARG A 202 7.79 1.72 27.71
N ALA A 203 6.96 0.79 28.16
CA ALA A 203 5.55 0.72 27.78
C ALA A 203 4.65 0.36 28.96
N ILE A 204 3.48 1.01 29.02
CA ILE A 204 2.49 0.87 30.09
C ILE A 204 1.13 0.56 29.48
N LEU A 205 0.47 -0.49 29.97
CA LEU A 205 -0.89 -0.87 29.64
C LEU A 205 -1.87 -0.29 30.66
N TYR A 206 -2.86 0.44 30.17
CA TYR A 206 -4.02 0.93 30.90
C TYR A 206 -5.27 0.18 30.44
N GLN A 207 -6.09 -0.25 31.41
CA GLN A 207 -7.43 -0.76 31.13
C GLN A 207 -8.40 0.42 31.04
N LEU A 208 -9.05 0.59 29.89
CA LEU A 208 -9.93 1.75 29.66
C LEU A 208 -11.17 1.74 30.54
N GLN A 209 -11.63 0.58 31.00
CA GLN A 209 -12.74 0.46 31.95
C GLN A 209 -12.41 1.09 33.30
N ASP A 210 -11.13 1.07 33.68
CA ASP A 210 -10.68 1.56 34.97
C ASP A 210 -10.42 3.06 34.96
N LEU A 211 -10.24 3.68 33.79
CA LEU A 211 -10.06 5.14 33.68
C LEU A 211 -11.37 5.87 34.01
N SER A 212 -11.34 6.69 35.06
CA SER A 212 -12.37 7.62 35.48
C SER A 212 -11.74 8.97 35.84
N PRO A 213 -12.50 10.08 35.82
CA PRO A 213 -12.05 11.39 36.26
C PRO A 213 -11.26 11.43 37.58
N GLN A 214 -11.56 10.52 38.51
CA GLN A 214 -10.98 10.51 39.86
C GLN A 214 -9.69 9.68 39.96
N ASN A 215 -9.35 8.90 38.94
CA ASN A 215 -8.24 7.94 39.01
C ASN A 215 -7.27 7.98 37.82
N CYS A 216 -7.40 8.97 36.93
CA CYS A 216 -6.48 9.16 35.82
C CYS A 216 -5.01 9.26 36.28
N ASP A 217 -4.76 9.85 37.46
CA ASP A 217 -3.43 10.03 38.05
C ASP A 217 -2.99 8.85 38.95
N GLN A 218 -3.83 7.84 39.18
CA GLN A 218 -3.53 6.77 40.12
C GLN A 218 -2.65 5.70 39.48
N ALA A 219 -1.35 5.80 39.76
CA ALA A 219 -0.30 4.91 39.28
C ALA A 219 -0.46 3.40 39.64
N LEU A 220 -1.44 3.03 40.48
CA LEU A 220 -1.59 1.67 41.00
C LEU A 220 -2.35 0.70 40.08
N ARG A 221 -2.92 1.16 38.95
CA ARG A 221 -3.80 0.35 38.08
C ARG A 221 -3.22 -0.01 36.71
N TYR A 222 -1.99 0.40 36.41
CA TYR A 222 -1.37 0.07 35.14
C TYR A 222 -0.50 -1.17 35.24
N LYS A 223 -0.33 -1.87 34.10
CA LYS A 223 0.63 -2.96 33.98
C LYS A 223 1.84 -2.53 33.14
N SER A 224 3.02 -2.90 33.60
CA SER A 224 4.27 -2.65 32.89
C SER A 224 4.52 -3.73 31.82
N ILE A 225 5.00 -3.32 30.66
CA ILE A 225 5.43 -4.24 29.60
C ILE A 225 6.95 -4.18 29.52
N ILE A 226 7.58 -5.34 29.73
CA ILE A 226 9.03 -5.50 29.63
C ILE A 226 9.31 -6.47 28.48
N LEU A 227 10.09 -6.00 27.50
CA LEU A 227 10.62 -6.85 26.44
C LEU A 227 11.96 -7.44 26.85
N PRO A 228 12.28 -8.67 26.40
CA PRO A 228 13.62 -9.23 26.55
C PRO A 228 14.68 -8.31 25.93
N ASP A 229 15.89 -8.32 26.49
CA ASP A 229 17.08 -7.62 25.99
C ASP A 229 16.94 -6.08 25.84
N ASN A 230 15.98 -5.46 26.53
CA ASN A 230 15.68 -4.03 26.40
C ASN A 230 15.50 -3.60 24.93
N GLU A 231 14.83 -4.42 24.11
CA GLU A 231 14.50 -4.02 22.74
C GLU A 231 13.57 -2.79 22.72
N ASN A 232 13.72 -1.95 21.70
CA ASN A 232 12.88 -0.76 21.53
C ASN A 232 11.64 -1.10 20.70
N ILE A 233 10.45 -0.86 21.25
CA ILE A 233 9.19 -1.02 20.52
C ILE A 233 9.08 0.08 19.48
N MET A 234 8.81 -0.31 18.24
CA MET A 234 8.57 0.56 17.10
C MET A 234 7.07 0.71 16.80
N GLN A 235 6.31 -0.37 16.91
CA GLN A 235 4.87 -0.37 16.65
C GLN A 235 4.15 -1.38 17.56
N ILE A 236 2.88 -1.12 17.86
CA ILE A 236 2.00 -2.01 18.63
C ILE A 236 0.75 -2.32 17.79
N ALA A 237 0.28 -3.55 17.87
CA ALA A 237 -1.02 -3.97 17.33
C ALA A 237 -1.83 -4.61 18.47
N MET A 238 -2.98 -4.04 18.81
CA MET A 238 -3.81 -4.43 19.95
C MET A 238 -5.13 -5.06 19.51
N GLY A 239 -5.36 -6.31 19.89
CA GLY A 239 -6.68 -6.94 19.82
C GLY A 239 -7.41 -6.86 21.17
N SER A 240 -8.56 -7.53 21.28
CA SER A 240 -9.27 -7.61 22.56
C SER A 240 -8.57 -8.50 23.59
N ASN A 241 -7.76 -9.44 23.10
CA ASN A 241 -7.24 -10.55 23.90
C ASN A 241 -5.72 -10.71 23.79
N ALA A 242 -5.08 -10.12 22.79
CA ALA A 242 -3.65 -10.24 22.57
C ALA A 242 -3.08 -8.91 22.10
N ILE A 243 -1.85 -8.63 22.50
CA ILE A 243 -1.08 -7.46 22.07
C ILE A 243 0.18 -7.97 21.38
N TYR A 244 0.46 -7.42 20.20
CA TYR A 244 1.69 -7.69 19.46
C TYR A 244 2.57 -6.44 19.41
N TYR A 245 3.87 -6.65 19.51
CA TYR A 245 4.88 -5.62 19.52
C TYR A 245 5.88 -5.89 18.39
N LEU A 246 6.19 -4.87 17.61
CA LEU A 246 7.25 -4.89 16.62
C LEU A 246 8.41 -4.04 17.13
N THR A 247 9.61 -4.59 17.15
CA THR A 247 10.80 -3.90 17.65
C THR A 247 11.64 -3.28 16.54
N LYS A 248 12.56 -2.38 16.89
CA LYS A 248 13.50 -1.78 15.92
C LYS A 248 14.42 -2.80 15.23
N THR A 249 14.62 -3.98 15.84
CA THR A 249 15.35 -5.10 15.27
C THR A 249 14.48 -6.00 14.38
N GLN A 250 13.24 -5.57 14.07
CA GLN A 250 12.25 -6.28 13.24
C GLN A 250 11.76 -7.61 13.84
N LYS A 251 11.92 -7.82 15.15
CA LYS A 251 11.35 -8.97 15.85
C LYS A 251 9.92 -8.69 16.31
N VAL A 252 9.13 -9.75 16.38
CA VAL A 252 7.73 -9.69 16.81
C VAL A 252 7.58 -10.41 18.14
N TYR A 253 7.02 -9.71 19.13
CA TYR A 253 6.65 -10.26 20.44
C TYR A 253 5.14 -10.22 20.62
N SER A 254 4.60 -11.07 21.48
CA SER A 254 3.19 -11.08 21.84
C SER A 254 2.98 -11.20 23.35
N SER A 255 1.88 -10.64 23.83
CA SER A 255 1.36 -10.86 25.18
C SER A 255 -0.09 -11.26 25.11
N ASP A 256 -0.46 -12.31 25.86
CA ASP A 256 -1.85 -12.71 26.04
C ASP A 256 -2.43 -11.93 27.22
N THR A 257 -3.58 -11.32 27.02
CA THR A 257 -4.28 -10.52 28.06
C THR A 257 -5.46 -11.26 28.67
N LYS A 258 -5.81 -12.48 28.19
CA LYS A 258 -6.91 -13.29 28.72
C LYS A 258 -6.63 -13.93 30.07
N TYR A 259 -5.38 -14.35 30.28
CA TYR A 259 -4.99 -15.21 31.41
C TYR A 259 -4.09 -14.51 32.42
N GLU A 260 -3.75 -13.25 32.21
CA GLU A 260 -3.01 -12.52 33.23
C GLU A 260 -3.93 -12.27 34.41
N GLN A 261 -3.66 -13.01 35.49
CA GLN A 261 -4.27 -12.75 36.78
C GLN A 261 -4.13 -11.26 37.11
N VAL A 262 -5.21 -10.69 37.66
CA VAL A 262 -5.37 -9.25 37.91
C VAL A 262 -4.24 -8.66 38.79
N PHE A 263 -3.47 -9.50 39.47
CA PHE A 263 -2.47 -9.12 40.46
C PHE A 263 -1.03 -8.96 39.92
N ASP A 264 -0.71 -9.43 38.71
CA ASP A 264 0.66 -9.31 38.18
C ASP A 264 0.91 -7.90 37.60
N PRO A 265 1.89 -7.13 38.13
CA PRO A 265 2.19 -5.78 37.65
C PRO A 265 3.01 -5.77 36.35
N ILE A 266 3.50 -6.93 35.90
CA ILE A 266 4.35 -7.09 34.71
C ILE A 266 3.66 -8.04 33.73
N ILE A 267 3.53 -7.59 32.48
CA ILE A 267 2.99 -8.37 31.36
C ILE A 267 4.09 -9.26 30.80
N LYS A 268 3.82 -10.56 30.70
CA LYS A 268 4.77 -11.50 30.09
C LYS A 268 4.76 -11.36 28.57
N THR A 269 5.93 -11.29 27.97
CA THR A 269 6.12 -11.15 26.54
C THR A 269 6.77 -12.42 25.99
N VAL A 270 6.26 -12.91 24.86
CA VAL A 270 6.74 -14.14 24.19
C VAL A 270 7.16 -13.79 22.77
N GLN A 271 8.38 -14.16 22.39
CA GLN A 271 8.87 -13.97 21.03
C GLN A 271 8.14 -14.89 20.05
N GLN A 272 7.76 -14.35 18.90
CA GLN A 272 7.08 -15.08 17.85
C GLN A 272 8.07 -15.60 16.81
N ASN A 273 8.65 -16.77 17.09
CA ASN A 273 9.71 -17.38 16.28
C ASN A 273 9.31 -17.65 14.82
N TYR A 274 8.01 -17.67 14.53
CA TYR A 274 7.51 -17.71 13.16
C TYR A 274 8.11 -16.56 12.32
N PHE A 275 8.28 -15.36 12.88
CA PHE A 275 8.74 -14.20 12.14
C PHE A 275 10.26 -14.01 12.13
N ASP A 276 11.06 -14.80 12.85
CA ASP A 276 12.51 -14.57 13.00
C ASP A 276 13.29 -14.57 11.68
N LYS A 277 12.83 -15.35 10.69
CA LYS A 277 13.46 -15.43 9.36
C LYS A 277 12.85 -14.43 8.35
N ARG A 278 12.00 -13.51 8.80
CA ARG A 278 11.19 -12.64 7.95
C ARG A 278 11.40 -11.19 8.37
N SER A 279 11.69 -10.32 7.41
CA SER A 279 11.82 -8.89 7.66
C SER A 279 10.45 -8.25 7.80
N ILE A 280 9.91 -8.20 9.02
CA ILE A 280 8.63 -7.55 9.31
C ILE A 280 8.85 -6.03 9.45
N ILE A 281 8.10 -5.26 8.67
CA ILE A 281 8.20 -3.80 8.63
C ILE A 281 7.07 -3.10 9.37
N SER A 282 5.88 -3.72 9.45
CA SER A 282 4.74 -3.16 10.18
C SER A 282 3.76 -4.24 10.63
N ILE A 283 3.01 -3.93 11.69
CA ILE A 283 1.96 -4.79 12.25
C ILE A 283 0.66 -4.02 12.40
N TYR A 284 -0.48 -4.68 12.21
CA TYR A 284 -1.81 -4.08 12.27
C TYR A 284 -2.77 -5.00 13.02
N SER A 285 -3.77 -4.43 13.66
CA SER A 285 -4.78 -5.17 14.41
C SER A 285 -6.17 -4.67 14.09
N GLY A 286 -7.10 -5.60 13.89
CA GLY A 286 -8.53 -5.37 14.10
C GLY A 286 -8.93 -5.82 15.50
N LEU A 287 -10.23 -6.03 15.72
CA LEU A 287 -10.75 -6.37 17.05
C LEU A 287 -10.20 -7.71 17.60
N ASN A 288 -10.10 -8.73 16.76
CA ASN A 288 -9.65 -10.08 17.14
C ASN A 288 -8.87 -10.79 16.02
N TYR A 289 -8.24 -10.01 15.15
CA TYR A 289 -7.42 -10.50 14.06
C TYR A 289 -6.28 -9.51 13.82
N PHE A 290 -5.21 -10.01 13.22
CA PHE A 290 -3.96 -9.29 13.11
C PHE A 290 -3.34 -9.50 11.74
N LEU A 291 -2.56 -8.52 11.31
CA LEU A 291 -1.77 -8.56 10.09
C LEU A 291 -0.33 -8.16 10.39
N ALA A 292 0.61 -8.77 9.69
CA ALA A 292 2.00 -8.35 9.65
C ALA A 292 2.42 -8.18 8.19
N LEU A 293 3.00 -7.03 7.88
CA LEU A 293 3.57 -6.75 6.58
C LEU A 293 5.07 -6.97 6.66
N GLY A 294 5.58 -7.88 5.84
CA GLY A 294 6.99 -8.12 5.66
C GLY A 294 7.48 -7.58 4.32
N ARG A 295 8.72 -7.09 4.29
CA ARG A 295 9.42 -6.70 3.07
C ARG A 295 10.90 -7.03 3.26
N GLU A 296 11.37 -8.04 2.54
CA GLU A 296 12.78 -8.44 2.58
C GLU A 296 13.63 -7.45 1.79
N ASN A 297 14.78 -7.09 2.34
CA ASN A 297 15.79 -6.30 1.65
C ASN A 297 16.47 -7.19 0.58
N ILE A 298 16.61 -6.67 -0.63
CA ILE A 298 17.42 -7.32 -1.66
C ILE A 298 18.85 -6.82 -1.46
N LYS A 299 19.79 -7.74 -1.24
CA LYS A 299 21.21 -7.40 -1.30
C LYS A 299 21.47 -6.66 -2.62
N SER A 300 22.09 -5.48 -2.56
CA SER A 300 22.42 -4.74 -3.77
C SER A 300 23.32 -5.58 -4.67
N ILE A 301 23.22 -5.44 -5.99
CA ILE A 301 24.15 -6.08 -6.93
C ILE A 301 25.61 -5.80 -6.56
N LYS A 302 25.91 -4.65 -5.93
CA LYS A 302 27.24 -4.31 -5.44
C LYS A 302 27.79 -5.27 -4.38
N GLU A 303 26.92 -5.92 -3.64
CA GLU A 303 27.26 -6.84 -2.55
C GLU A 303 27.20 -8.31 -2.98
N TRP A 304 26.88 -8.58 -4.25
CA TRP A 304 26.73 -9.94 -4.74
C TRP A 304 28.06 -10.65 -4.88
N THR A 305 28.07 -11.91 -4.46
CA THR A 305 29.18 -12.82 -4.73
C THR A 305 29.19 -13.20 -6.22
N ASN A 306 30.33 -13.73 -6.67
CA ASN A 306 30.45 -14.23 -8.04
C ASN A 306 29.39 -15.31 -8.36
N GLU A 307 29.06 -16.17 -7.39
CA GLU A 307 28.01 -17.20 -7.54
C GLU A 307 26.60 -16.59 -7.68
N GLU A 308 26.26 -15.60 -6.85
CA GLU A 308 24.97 -14.90 -6.92
C GLU A 308 24.81 -14.19 -8.28
N LEU A 309 25.90 -13.59 -8.79
CA LEU A 309 25.95 -12.94 -10.11
C LEU A 309 25.75 -13.94 -11.26
N GLN A 310 26.37 -15.12 -11.20
CA GLN A 310 26.18 -16.20 -12.18
C GLN A 310 24.71 -16.67 -12.24
N VAL A 311 24.06 -16.85 -11.09
CA VAL A 311 22.65 -17.24 -11.02
C VAL A 311 21.75 -16.15 -11.63
N TRP A 312 22.07 -14.88 -11.36
CA TRP A 312 21.33 -13.76 -11.93
C TRP A 312 21.47 -13.67 -13.46
N LEU A 313 22.68 -13.79 -14.00
CA LEU A 313 22.92 -13.77 -15.45
C LEU A 313 22.15 -14.87 -16.19
N ASN A 314 22.12 -16.08 -15.62
CA ASN A 314 21.29 -17.17 -16.16
C ASN A 314 19.79 -16.80 -16.17
N LYS A 315 19.30 -16.18 -15.09
CA LYS A 315 17.90 -15.78 -14.97
C LYS A 315 17.49 -14.72 -16.01
N ILE A 316 18.37 -13.77 -16.33
CA ILE A 316 18.10 -12.73 -17.33
C ILE A 316 18.34 -13.21 -18.79
N GLY A 317 18.77 -14.47 -18.98
CA GLY A 317 18.97 -15.09 -20.28
C GLY A 317 20.35 -14.83 -20.90
N PHE A 318 21.37 -14.60 -20.08
CA PHE A 318 22.77 -14.39 -20.49
C PHE A 318 23.66 -15.58 -20.11
N SER A 319 23.14 -16.81 -20.25
CA SER A 319 23.83 -18.05 -19.85
C SER A 319 25.22 -18.20 -20.50
N ASP A 320 25.36 -17.75 -21.74
CA ASP A 320 26.61 -17.89 -22.51
C ASP A 320 27.76 -17.05 -21.93
N TYR A 321 27.42 -16.01 -21.17
CA TYR A 321 28.37 -15.08 -20.55
C TYR A 321 28.71 -15.44 -19.10
N VAL A 322 28.01 -16.43 -18.51
CA VAL A 322 28.22 -16.89 -17.13
C VAL A 322 29.64 -17.44 -16.94
N ASN A 323 30.17 -18.15 -17.94
CA ASN A 323 31.53 -18.69 -17.89
C ASN A 323 32.57 -17.57 -17.85
N ILE A 324 32.38 -16.49 -18.62
CA ILE A 324 33.30 -15.34 -18.62
C ILE A 324 33.34 -14.70 -17.23
N VAL A 325 32.15 -14.51 -16.63
CA VAL A 325 32.04 -13.94 -15.28
C VAL A 325 32.63 -14.86 -14.21
N LYS A 326 32.48 -16.18 -14.37
CA LYS A 326 33.04 -17.19 -13.48
C LYS A 326 34.58 -17.21 -13.54
N TYR A 327 35.16 -17.27 -14.74
CA TYR A 327 36.62 -17.40 -14.90
C TYR A 327 37.38 -16.11 -14.59
N ASN A 328 36.75 -14.94 -14.79
CA ASN A 328 37.34 -13.66 -14.45
C ASN A 328 37.08 -13.24 -12.98
N GLU A 329 36.37 -14.08 -12.21
CA GLU A 329 36.06 -13.86 -10.79
C GLU A 329 35.39 -12.52 -10.47
N PHE A 330 34.65 -11.93 -11.43
CA PHE A 330 34.03 -10.62 -11.21
C PHE A 330 33.12 -10.60 -9.99
N THR A 331 33.33 -9.62 -9.13
CA THR A 331 32.40 -9.32 -8.04
C THR A 331 31.22 -8.50 -8.55
N GLY A 332 30.09 -8.53 -7.82
CA GLY A 332 28.93 -7.74 -8.21
C GLY A 332 29.19 -6.22 -8.24
N LEU A 333 30.13 -5.71 -7.43
CA LEU A 333 30.59 -4.31 -7.47
C LEU A 333 31.33 -3.97 -8.77
N GLU A 334 32.32 -4.78 -9.15
CA GLU A 334 33.09 -4.57 -10.39
C GLU A 334 32.19 -4.73 -11.61
N PHE A 335 31.35 -5.75 -11.61
CA PHE A 335 30.43 -5.99 -12.72
C PHE A 335 29.40 -4.86 -12.87
N SER A 336 28.77 -4.41 -11.77
CA SER A 336 27.76 -3.35 -11.85
C SER A 336 28.33 -1.98 -12.21
N THR A 337 29.61 -1.73 -11.94
CA THR A 337 30.28 -0.47 -12.30
C THR A 337 30.82 -0.50 -13.73
N GLN A 338 31.40 -1.61 -14.16
CA GLN A 338 32.08 -1.70 -15.45
C GLN A 338 31.12 -2.13 -16.57
N ALA A 339 30.20 -3.06 -16.31
CA ALA A 339 29.30 -3.59 -17.35
C ALA A 339 28.17 -2.63 -17.76
N VAL A 340 28.10 -1.42 -17.20
CA VAL A 340 27.28 -0.31 -17.74
C VAL A 340 27.96 0.36 -18.94
N HIS A 341 29.29 0.28 -19.03
CA HIS A 341 30.06 0.89 -20.11
C HIS A 341 30.11 -0.03 -21.34
N GLN A 342 29.83 0.55 -22.50
CA GLN A 342 29.80 -0.17 -23.77
C GLN A 342 31.14 -0.83 -24.12
N ASP A 343 32.25 -0.16 -23.80
CA ASP A 343 33.60 -0.68 -24.03
C ASP A 343 33.85 -1.99 -23.28
N PHE A 344 33.38 -2.10 -22.04
CA PHE A 344 33.52 -3.32 -21.25
C PHE A 344 32.65 -4.45 -21.80
N GLN A 345 31.41 -4.13 -22.21
CA GLN A 345 30.50 -5.13 -22.79
C GLN A 345 31.07 -5.71 -24.10
N ILE A 346 31.67 -4.87 -24.94
CA ILE A 346 32.26 -5.32 -26.21
C ILE A 346 33.58 -6.04 -25.99
N ASN A 347 34.53 -5.43 -25.27
CA ASN A 347 35.90 -5.90 -25.21
C ASN A 347 36.10 -7.06 -24.21
N THR A 348 35.33 -7.08 -23.11
CA THR A 348 35.49 -8.07 -22.04
C THR A 348 34.45 -9.18 -22.12
N LEU A 349 33.18 -8.83 -22.37
CA LEU A 349 32.09 -9.81 -22.45
C LEU A 349 31.87 -10.33 -23.89
N GLY A 350 32.49 -9.72 -24.90
CA GLY A 350 32.29 -10.10 -26.32
C GLY A 350 30.87 -9.83 -26.82
N LEU A 351 30.14 -8.93 -26.17
CA LEU A 351 28.73 -8.68 -26.40
C LEU A 351 28.57 -7.61 -27.50
N THR A 352 28.49 -8.03 -28.77
CA THR A 352 28.42 -7.12 -29.93
C THR A 352 26.99 -6.74 -30.34
N ASN A 353 25.98 -7.46 -29.87
CA ASN A 353 24.58 -7.20 -30.19
C ASN A 353 24.01 -6.04 -29.33
N ALA A 354 23.68 -4.92 -29.97
CA ALA A 354 23.15 -3.72 -29.34
C ALA A 354 21.87 -3.96 -28.51
N GLU A 355 20.99 -4.90 -28.91
CA GLU A 355 19.76 -5.20 -28.16
C GLU A 355 20.09 -5.89 -26.83
N LEU A 356 21.07 -6.81 -26.83
CA LEU A 356 21.56 -7.45 -25.60
C LEU A 356 22.34 -6.47 -24.73
N GLN A 357 23.09 -5.52 -25.32
CA GLN A 357 23.80 -4.48 -24.58
C GLN A 357 22.83 -3.59 -23.78
N ILE A 358 21.77 -3.12 -24.44
CA ILE A 358 20.71 -2.33 -23.80
C ILE A 358 20.04 -3.15 -22.71
N LYS A 359 19.64 -4.40 -23.00
CA LYS A 359 19.00 -5.28 -22.02
C LYS A 359 19.88 -5.46 -20.78
N LEU A 360 21.16 -5.81 -20.95
CA LEU A 360 22.09 -5.99 -19.83
C LEU A 360 22.22 -4.71 -19.01
N SER A 361 22.41 -3.56 -19.66
CA SER A 361 22.54 -2.25 -19.00
C SER A 361 21.28 -1.89 -18.20
N THR A 362 20.09 -2.12 -18.77
CA THR A 362 18.81 -1.87 -18.11
C THR A 362 18.58 -2.81 -16.92
N GLU A 363 18.95 -4.09 -17.04
CA GLU A 363 18.82 -5.06 -15.95
C GLU A 363 19.82 -4.78 -14.82
N ILE A 364 21.05 -4.34 -15.13
CA ILE A 364 22.01 -3.88 -14.12
C ILE A 364 21.47 -2.65 -13.40
N THR A 365 20.96 -1.65 -14.13
CA THR A 365 20.36 -0.45 -13.54
C THR A 365 19.19 -0.81 -12.63
N ARG A 366 18.29 -1.69 -13.10
CA ARG A 366 17.19 -2.22 -12.32
C ARG A 366 17.67 -2.96 -11.07
N ALA A 367 18.70 -3.80 -11.16
CA ALA A 367 19.27 -4.52 -10.01
C ALA A 367 20.01 -3.60 -9.02
N MET A 368 20.50 -2.45 -9.48
CA MET A 368 21.04 -1.39 -8.61
C MET A 368 19.94 -0.61 -7.89
N GLU A 369 18.80 -0.38 -8.54
CA GLU A 369 17.66 0.36 -8.00
C GLU A 369 16.73 -0.51 -7.13
N LEU A 370 16.65 -1.81 -7.40
CA LEU A 370 15.87 -2.78 -6.63
C LEU A 370 16.45 -2.95 -5.23
N GLN A 371 15.90 -2.19 -4.29
CA GLN A 371 16.28 -2.28 -2.88
C GLN A 371 15.47 -3.34 -2.12
N TYR A 372 14.30 -3.74 -2.62
CA TYR A 372 13.39 -4.56 -1.83
C TYR A 372 12.65 -5.60 -2.67
N LYS A 373 12.36 -6.75 -2.06
CA LYS A 373 11.44 -7.74 -2.63
C LYS A 373 10.00 -7.23 -2.54
N ASP A 374 9.12 -7.94 -3.23
CA ASP A 374 7.68 -7.77 -3.12
C ASP A 374 7.21 -7.91 -1.66
N TYR A 375 6.20 -7.14 -1.31
CA TYR A 375 5.56 -7.22 0.00
C TYR A 375 5.01 -8.62 0.26
N GLN A 376 5.12 -9.05 1.51
CA GLN A 376 4.52 -10.28 2.01
C GLN A 376 3.55 -9.91 3.13
N LEU A 377 2.27 -10.21 2.95
CA LEU A 377 1.27 -10.01 3.99
C LEU A 377 1.05 -11.33 4.73
N PHE A 378 1.02 -11.27 6.06
CA PHE A 378 0.70 -12.38 6.94
C PHE A 378 -0.51 -12.01 7.78
N GLY A 379 -1.39 -12.96 8.02
CA GLY A 379 -2.61 -12.76 8.79
C GLY A 379 -2.93 -13.93 9.72
N TRP A 380 -3.51 -13.61 10.87
CA TRP A 380 -3.94 -14.59 11.87
C TRP A 380 -5.06 -14.05 12.76
N GLY A 381 -5.74 -14.94 13.48
CA GLY A 381 -6.89 -14.62 14.31
C GLY A 381 -8.23 -14.88 13.60
N LYS A 382 -9.26 -14.16 14.03
CA LYS A 382 -10.65 -14.35 13.59
C LYS A 382 -10.82 -14.09 12.09
N ASN A 383 -11.57 -14.94 11.36
CA ASN A 383 -11.87 -14.75 9.93
C ASN A 383 -13.33 -15.07 9.53
N ASP A 384 -14.29 -15.00 10.46
CA ASP A 384 -15.69 -15.34 10.21
C ASP A 384 -16.33 -14.51 9.07
N TYR A 385 -15.81 -13.30 8.80
CA TYR A 385 -16.35 -12.37 7.81
C TYR A 385 -15.50 -12.26 6.54
N GLY A 386 -14.35 -12.95 6.48
CA GLY A 386 -13.41 -12.86 5.37
C GLY A 386 -12.36 -11.74 5.50
N GLN A 387 -12.23 -11.14 6.67
CA GLN A 387 -11.31 -10.01 6.95
C GLN A 387 -9.83 -10.29 6.69
N LEU A 388 -9.38 -11.56 6.70
CA LEU A 388 -7.99 -11.94 6.44
C LEU A 388 -7.74 -12.29 4.97
N ALA A 389 -8.70 -12.08 4.07
CA ALA A 389 -8.56 -12.35 2.63
C ALA A 389 -8.10 -13.78 2.32
N VAL A 390 -8.58 -14.73 3.10
CA VAL A 390 -8.35 -16.19 3.00
C VAL A 390 -9.70 -16.89 3.22
N PRO A 391 -9.84 -18.19 2.87
CA PRO A 391 -11.09 -18.92 3.05
C PRO A 391 -11.68 -18.76 4.45
N LEU A 392 -13.01 -18.72 4.53
CA LEU A 392 -13.74 -18.46 5.77
C LEU A 392 -13.38 -19.50 6.84
N SER A 393 -12.99 -19.01 8.01
CA SER A 393 -12.64 -19.84 9.16
C SER A 393 -12.83 -19.04 10.45
N ASN A 394 -13.21 -19.71 11.54
CA ASN A 394 -13.42 -19.03 12.82
C ASN A 394 -12.12 -18.49 13.41
N ASN A 395 -11.01 -19.17 13.19
CA ASN A 395 -9.70 -18.75 13.66
C ASN A 395 -8.61 -19.29 12.75
N ILE A 396 -7.67 -18.42 12.41
CA ILE A 396 -6.60 -18.69 11.44
C ILE A 396 -5.27 -18.58 12.18
N GLN A 397 -4.45 -19.62 12.08
CA GLN A 397 -3.06 -19.59 12.53
C GLN A 397 -2.22 -18.75 11.57
N PHE A 398 -0.98 -18.42 11.93
CA PHE A 398 -0.09 -17.64 11.07
C PHE A 398 -0.05 -18.14 9.62
N THR A 399 -0.67 -17.37 8.72
CA THR A 399 -0.84 -17.76 7.32
C THR A 399 -0.43 -16.60 6.42
N LYS A 400 0.20 -16.93 5.28
CA LYS A 400 0.50 -15.95 4.25
C LYS A 400 -0.78 -15.56 3.52
N VAL A 401 -1.07 -14.27 3.50
CA VAL A 401 -2.23 -13.68 2.82
C VAL A 401 -1.78 -13.17 1.45
N SER A 402 -2.54 -13.49 0.41
CA SER A 402 -2.30 -12.96 -0.93
C SER A 402 -2.64 -11.47 -0.95
N LEU A 403 -1.71 -10.64 -1.43
CA LEU A 403 -1.95 -9.21 -1.66
C LEU A 403 -2.82 -9.00 -2.90
N PRO A 404 -3.50 -7.85 -3.03
CA PRO A 404 -4.13 -7.46 -4.29
C PRO A 404 -3.07 -7.34 -5.40
N ASN A 405 -3.51 -7.37 -6.67
CA ASN A 405 -2.63 -7.15 -7.82
C ASN A 405 -2.17 -5.68 -7.84
N LEU A 406 -1.06 -5.41 -7.14
CA LEU A 406 -0.38 -4.11 -7.15
C LEU A 406 0.27 -3.87 -8.52
N GLU A 407 0.38 -2.59 -8.91
CA GLU A 407 1.19 -2.24 -10.09
C GLU A 407 2.68 -2.42 -9.78
N GLU A 408 3.50 -2.60 -10.82
CA GLU A 408 4.96 -2.62 -10.66
C GLU A 408 5.40 -1.34 -9.95
N ASP A 409 6.21 -1.49 -8.90
CA ASP A 409 6.72 -0.43 -8.02
C ASP A 409 5.67 0.37 -7.21
N ASP A 410 4.43 -0.12 -7.10
CA ASP A 410 3.41 0.53 -6.27
C ASP A 410 3.57 0.14 -4.79
N GLU A 411 3.93 1.11 -3.96
CA GLU A 411 4.15 0.90 -2.53
C GLU A 411 2.85 0.98 -1.73
N ILE A 412 2.76 0.14 -0.69
CA ILE A 412 1.67 0.21 0.28
C ILE A 412 1.96 1.36 1.26
N ILE A 413 1.10 2.37 1.29
CA ILE A 413 1.21 3.50 2.23
C ILE A 413 0.53 3.15 3.56
N GLN A 414 -0.66 2.56 3.50
CA GLN A 414 -1.47 2.32 4.68
C GLN A 414 -2.24 1.01 4.56
N ILE A 415 -2.28 0.25 5.66
CA ILE A 415 -3.21 -0.86 5.87
C ILE A 415 -4.07 -0.48 7.06
N GLU A 416 -5.38 -0.53 6.90
CA GLU A 416 -6.34 -0.23 7.96
C GLU A 416 -7.17 -1.48 8.24
N CYS A 417 -7.30 -1.84 9.51
CA CYS A 417 -8.11 -2.97 9.95
C CYS A 417 -9.40 -2.46 10.59
N GLY A 418 -10.55 -2.80 10.00
CA GLY A 418 -11.87 -2.49 10.53
C GLY A 418 -12.43 -3.58 11.44
N TRP A 419 -13.75 -3.60 11.58
CA TRP A 419 -14.43 -4.67 12.34
C TRP A 419 -14.48 -5.99 11.57
N LYS A 420 -14.81 -5.92 10.28
CA LYS A 420 -15.05 -7.08 9.40
C LYS A 420 -14.24 -7.06 8.12
N ASN A 421 -13.50 -5.98 7.87
CA ASN A 421 -12.84 -5.72 6.60
C ASN A 421 -11.44 -5.15 6.82
N VAL A 422 -10.57 -5.30 5.83
CA VAL A 422 -9.26 -4.65 5.78
C VAL A 422 -9.17 -3.82 4.51
N ALA A 423 -8.64 -2.61 4.63
CA ALA A 423 -8.38 -1.74 3.50
C ALA A 423 -6.87 -1.57 3.29
N ILE A 424 -6.43 -1.58 2.04
CA ILE A 424 -5.05 -1.30 1.64
C ILE A 424 -5.06 -0.09 0.71
N LEU A 425 -4.28 0.94 1.07
CA LEU A 425 -4.06 2.13 0.27
C LEU A 425 -2.63 2.14 -0.27
N THR A 426 -2.48 2.35 -1.57
CA THR A 426 -1.18 2.38 -2.25
C THR A 426 -0.74 3.79 -2.64
N HIS A 427 0.53 3.95 -3.01
CA HIS A 427 1.11 5.24 -3.39
C HIS A 427 0.52 5.82 -4.68
N SER A 428 0.14 4.97 -5.62
CA SER A 428 -0.64 5.36 -6.80
C SER A 428 -2.03 5.92 -6.45
N GLY A 429 -2.49 5.74 -5.20
CA GLY A 429 -3.79 6.18 -4.74
C GLY A 429 -4.89 5.16 -4.99
N LYS A 430 -4.56 3.90 -5.26
CA LYS A 430 -5.54 2.82 -5.34
C LYS A 430 -5.93 2.34 -3.96
N LEU A 431 -7.21 2.05 -3.79
CA LEU A 431 -7.82 1.59 -2.55
C LEU A 431 -8.45 0.22 -2.77
N TYR A 432 -7.93 -0.77 -2.06
CA TYR A 432 -8.43 -2.14 -2.05
C TYR A 432 -9.13 -2.44 -0.74
N LEU A 433 -10.23 -3.19 -0.80
CA LEU A 433 -10.96 -3.68 0.37
C LEU A 433 -11.18 -5.18 0.27
N THR A 434 -11.06 -5.89 1.39
CA THR A 434 -11.38 -7.31 1.47
C THR A 434 -12.84 -7.60 1.10
N GLU A 435 -13.06 -8.69 0.37
CA GLU A 435 -14.40 -9.17 0.06
C GLU A 435 -15.15 -9.63 1.31
N ASN A 436 -16.44 -9.29 1.37
CA ASN A 436 -17.30 -9.72 2.46
C ASN A 436 -17.65 -11.22 2.38
N GLN A 437 -18.05 -11.77 3.52
CA GLN A 437 -18.47 -13.16 3.67
C GLN A 437 -19.45 -13.64 2.59
N GLN A 438 -20.46 -12.82 2.25
CA GLN A 438 -21.48 -13.19 1.26
C GLN A 438 -20.90 -13.40 -0.14
N LYS A 439 -20.00 -12.50 -0.59
CA LYS A 439 -19.32 -12.64 -1.88
C LYS A 439 -18.42 -13.86 -1.92
N GLN A 440 -17.73 -14.17 -0.82
CA GLN A 440 -16.90 -15.37 -0.71
C GLN A 440 -17.74 -16.65 -0.80
N ILE A 441 -18.84 -16.74 -0.05
CA ILE A 441 -19.76 -17.90 -0.09
C ILE A 441 -20.36 -18.08 -1.50
N LYS A 442 -20.84 -17.00 -2.12
CA LYS A 442 -21.44 -17.05 -3.46
C LYS A 442 -20.44 -17.63 -4.46
N ARG A 443 -19.20 -17.17 -4.39
CA ARG A 443 -18.14 -17.64 -5.26
C ARG A 443 -17.74 -19.09 -5.00
N GLU A 444 -17.65 -19.51 -3.74
CA GLU A 444 -17.38 -20.92 -3.41
C GLU A 444 -18.44 -21.83 -4.04
N LYS A 445 -19.71 -21.41 -4.01
CA LYS A 445 -20.81 -22.10 -4.70
C LYS A 445 -20.63 -22.09 -6.23
N ASP A 446 -20.27 -20.96 -6.82
CA ASP A 446 -20.03 -20.86 -8.27
C ASP A 446 -18.87 -21.78 -8.72
N ILE A 447 -17.80 -21.88 -7.93
CA ILE A 447 -16.66 -22.77 -8.19
C ILE A 447 -17.10 -24.23 -8.09
N GLN A 448 -17.89 -24.60 -7.08
CA GLN A 448 -18.41 -25.97 -6.94
C GLN A 448 -19.32 -26.35 -8.11
N GLN A 449 -20.18 -25.44 -8.58
CA GLN A 449 -21.02 -25.67 -9.76
C GLN A 449 -20.20 -25.86 -11.03
N GLN A 450 -19.15 -25.05 -11.25
CA GLN A 450 -18.24 -25.21 -12.38
C GLN A 450 -17.48 -26.54 -12.34
N GLN A 451 -17.04 -26.98 -11.16
CA GLN A 451 -16.38 -28.28 -10.99
C GLN A 451 -17.34 -29.45 -11.26
N GLN A 452 -18.59 -29.37 -10.80
CA GLN A 452 -19.61 -30.38 -11.08
C GLN A 452 -19.96 -30.46 -12.57
N GLN A 453 -20.07 -29.32 -13.26
CA GLN A 453 -20.31 -29.28 -14.70
C GLN A 453 -19.14 -29.86 -15.51
N GLN A 454 -17.89 -29.61 -15.10
CA GLN A 454 -16.72 -30.21 -15.73
C GLN A 454 -16.64 -31.73 -15.53
N GLN A 455 -17.04 -32.23 -14.36
CA GLN A 455 -17.13 -33.67 -14.11
C GLN A 455 -18.23 -34.34 -14.95
N GLN A 456 -19.40 -33.72 -15.08
CA GLN A 456 -20.49 -34.23 -15.93
C GLN A 456 -20.10 -34.26 -17.42
N GLN A 457 -19.38 -33.25 -17.92
CA GLN A 457 -18.87 -33.25 -19.30
C GLN A 457 -17.79 -34.32 -19.54
N GLN A 458 -16.98 -34.65 -18.54
CA GLN A 458 -16.02 -35.75 -18.62
C GLN A 458 -16.71 -37.12 -18.60
N ASP A 459 -17.80 -37.27 -17.85
CA ASP A 459 -18.60 -38.51 -17.84
C ASP A 459 -19.40 -38.73 -19.15
N GLU A 460 -19.92 -37.66 -19.77
CA GLU A 460 -20.53 -37.75 -21.10
C GLU A 460 -19.50 -37.98 -22.21
N GLY A 461 -18.31 -37.37 -22.11
CA GLY A 461 -17.17 -37.63 -22.99
C GLY A 461 -16.61 -39.05 -22.85
N GLY A 462 -16.63 -39.61 -21.63
CA GLY A 462 -16.27 -41.00 -21.33
C GLY A 462 -17.25 -42.02 -21.89
N LYS A 463 -18.55 -41.69 -21.95
CA LYS A 463 -19.58 -42.51 -22.63
C LYS A 463 -19.46 -42.46 -24.16
N LYS A 464 -19.07 -41.33 -24.76
CA LYS A 464 -18.78 -41.24 -26.21
C LYS A 464 -17.45 -41.91 -26.61
N ARG A 465 -16.42 -41.88 -25.74
CA ARG A 465 -15.13 -42.57 -25.99
C ARG A 465 -15.19 -44.10 -25.85
N LYS A 466 -16.21 -44.66 -25.20
CA LYS A 466 -16.41 -46.12 -25.10
C LYS A 466 -16.98 -46.78 -26.37
N LYS A 467 -17.34 -46.01 -27.41
CA LYS A 467 -17.83 -46.57 -28.69
C LYS A 467 -16.82 -46.58 -29.84
N SER A 468 -15.60 -46.08 -29.65
CA SER A 468 -14.58 -46.11 -30.70
C SER A 468 -13.17 -46.20 -30.10
N ARG A 469 -12.70 -47.43 -29.85
CA ARG A 469 -11.28 -47.84 -29.83
C ARG A 469 -11.17 -49.31 -29.42
N GLN A 470 -11.43 -50.20 -30.36
CA GLN A 470 -10.56 -51.35 -30.53
C GLN A 470 -9.52 -50.94 -31.58
N GLU A 471 -8.29 -51.42 -31.35
CA GLU A 471 -7.10 -51.31 -32.20
C GLU A 471 -6.07 -50.22 -31.87
N GLN A 472 -4.94 -50.78 -31.42
CA GLN A 472 -3.55 -50.43 -31.62
C GLN A 472 -2.86 -49.41 -30.69
N LYS A 473 -1.86 -49.99 -30.02
CA LYS A 473 -0.75 -49.39 -29.28
C LYS A 473 0.10 -48.57 -30.25
N ASP A 474 0.64 -47.44 -29.78
CA ASP A 474 2.09 -47.23 -29.75
C ASP A 474 2.49 -45.97 -28.96
N ILE A 475 3.73 -46.00 -28.51
CA ILE A 475 4.38 -45.23 -27.44
C ILE A 475 4.97 -43.92 -27.98
N LYS A 476 4.60 -42.76 -27.40
CA LYS A 476 5.46 -41.61 -27.00
C LYS A 476 4.65 -40.34 -26.75
N ASP A 477 5.24 -39.43 -25.98
CA ASP A 477 4.81 -38.04 -25.67
C ASP A 477 4.02 -37.82 -24.37
N GLN A 478 4.69 -38.08 -23.25
CA GLN A 478 4.42 -37.41 -21.97
C GLN A 478 5.26 -36.13 -21.83
N LYS A 479 5.04 -35.11 -22.67
CA LYS A 479 5.52 -33.74 -22.42
C LYS A 479 4.63 -32.76 -23.20
N GLU A 480 3.47 -32.40 -22.66
CA GLU A 480 2.72 -31.17 -23.02
C GLU A 480 1.36 -31.08 -22.29
N GLN A 481 1.34 -31.13 -20.95
CA GLN A 481 0.12 -30.79 -20.18
C GLN A 481 0.42 -30.04 -18.87
N LYS A 482 1.47 -29.21 -18.83
CA LYS A 482 1.76 -28.37 -17.65
C LYS A 482 1.50 -26.87 -17.80
N GLU A 483 1.05 -26.39 -18.96
CA GLU A 483 0.85 -24.95 -19.18
C GLU A 483 -0.54 -24.35 -18.88
N PRO A 484 -1.66 -25.10 -18.68
CA PRO A 484 -2.90 -24.46 -18.22
C PRO A 484 -2.88 -24.13 -16.71
N ALA A 485 -2.09 -24.86 -15.92
CA ALA A 485 -2.10 -24.75 -14.46
C ALA A 485 -1.38 -23.48 -13.96
N GLN A 486 -0.33 -23.05 -14.65
CA GLN A 486 0.41 -21.82 -14.29
C GLN A 486 -0.35 -20.55 -14.71
N GLN A 487 -1.07 -20.57 -15.83
CA GLN A 487 -1.94 -19.46 -16.23
C GLN A 487 -3.20 -19.34 -15.34
N LEU A 488 -3.76 -20.46 -14.86
CA LEU A 488 -4.82 -20.42 -13.83
C LEU A 488 -4.31 -19.97 -12.45
N GLN A 489 -3.05 -20.23 -12.10
CA GLN A 489 -2.47 -19.78 -10.82
C GLN A 489 -2.20 -18.27 -10.79
N GLN A 490 -1.82 -17.64 -11.91
CA GLN A 490 -1.66 -16.18 -11.95
C GLN A 490 -3.00 -15.43 -11.96
N GLN A 491 -4.08 -16.03 -12.46
CA GLN A 491 -5.45 -15.51 -12.28
C GLN A 491 -6.03 -15.77 -10.87
N GLN A 492 -5.32 -16.51 -10.01
CA GLN A 492 -5.78 -16.88 -8.67
C GLN A 492 -5.26 -16.00 -7.52
N GLN A 493 -4.41 -14.99 -7.80
CA GLN A 493 -3.66 -14.29 -6.76
C GLN A 493 -4.28 -12.98 -6.20
N SER A 494 -5.36 -12.44 -6.77
CA SER A 494 -6.07 -11.25 -6.23
C SER A 494 -7.50 -11.53 -5.78
N LYS A 495 -7.76 -12.78 -5.44
CA LYS A 495 -9.10 -13.34 -5.43
C LYS A 495 -10.05 -12.81 -4.35
N TYR A 496 -9.55 -12.27 -3.23
CA TYR A 496 -10.35 -11.80 -2.09
C TYR A 496 -10.28 -10.29 -1.88
N TRP A 497 -9.71 -9.56 -2.84
CA TRP A 497 -9.58 -8.12 -2.79
C TRP A 497 -10.43 -7.47 -3.89
N SER A 498 -11.15 -6.43 -3.51
CA SER A 498 -11.94 -5.62 -4.43
C SER A 498 -11.31 -4.23 -4.55
N ASP A 499 -11.07 -3.78 -5.78
CA ASP A 499 -10.68 -2.40 -6.05
C ASP A 499 -11.92 -1.50 -5.94
N ILE A 500 -11.97 -0.72 -4.86
CA ILE A 500 -13.08 0.18 -4.58
C ILE A 500 -12.78 1.63 -5.00
N SER A 501 -11.61 1.89 -5.58
CA SER A 501 -11.19 3.23 -6.03
C SER A 501 -12.22 3.86 -6.97
N LYS A 502 -12.84 3.05 -7.82
CA LYS A 502 -13.82 3.50 -8.83
C LYS A 502 -15.19 3.86 -8.24
N ILE A 503 -15.52 3.43 -7.03
CA ILE A 503 -16.79 3.77 -6.36
C ILE A 503 -16.86 5.29 -6.17
N PHE A 504 -15.73 5.92 -5.81
CA PHE A 504 -15.63 7.35 -5.55
C PHE A 504 -15.61 8.21 -6.84
N VAL A 505 -15.37 7.59 -8.01
CA VAL A 505 -15.33 8.26 -9.32
C VAL A 505 -16.73 8.44 -9.92
N LYS A 506 -17.69 7.55 -9.59
CA LYS A 506 -19.04 7.54 -10.20
C LYS A 506 -20.05 8.51 -9.57
N SER A 507 -19.64 9.33 -8.61
CA SER A 507 -20.47 10.38 -8.02
C SER A 507 -20.52 11.60 -8.96
N ASN A 508 -21.47 11.62 -9.90
CA ASN A 508 -21.96 12.71 -10.79
C ASN A 508 -20.96 13.61 -11.57
N ASP A 509 -19.69 13.72 -11.21
CA ASP A 509 -18.77 14.77 -11.69
C ASP A 509 -17.72 14.28 -12.72
N LYS A 510 -17.67 12.99 -13.10
CA LYS A 510 -16.65 12.38 -14.00
C LYS A 510 -15.17 12.67 -13.60
N ARG A 511 -14.91 13.14 -12.38
CA ARG A 511 -13.57 13.49 -11.90
C ARG A 511 -12.88 12.28 -11.27
N GLU A 512 -11.60 12.14 -11.54
CA GLU A 512 -10.75 11.16 -10.86
C GLU A 512 -10.35 11.71 -9.48
N TYR A 513 -10.18 10.80 -8.52
CA TYR A 513 -9.79 11.14 -7.16
C TYR A 513 -8.54 10.35 -6.79
N ARG A 514 -7.57 11.04 -6.18
CA ARG A 514 -6.43 10.40 -5.54
C ARG A 514 -6.71 10.28 -4.06
N HIS A 515 -6.62 9.05 -3.54
CA HIS A 515 -6.86 8.75 -2.13
C HIS A 515 -5.55 8.89 -1.33
N TYR A 516 -5.63 9.45 -0.13
CA TYR A 516 -4.44 9.76 0.69
C TYR A 516 -4.49 9.20 2.11
N TYR A 517 -5.70 8.94 2.61
CA TYR A 517 -5.89 8.35 3.93
C TYR A 517 -7.20 7.59 3.94
N VAL A 518 -7.20 6.46 4.65
CA VAL A 518 -8.37 5.62 4.84
C VAL A 518 -8.58 5.34 6.33
N ASN A 519 -9.83 5.33 6.79
CA ASN A 519 -10.19 4.84 8.10
C ASN A 519 -11.41 3.91 8.00
N LEU A 520 -11.35 2.80 8.74
CA LEU A 520 -12.40 1.80 8.80
C LEU A 520 -13.04 1.81 10.18
N SER A 521 -14.34 2.05 10.22
CA SER A 521 -15.18 1.86 11.39
C SER A 521 -16.01 0.58 11.26
N LYS A 522 -16.90 0.34 12.22
CA LYS A 522 -17.82 -0.81 12.17
C LYS A 522 -18.75 -0.75 10.95
N ASP A 523 -19.30 0.44 10.68
CA ASP A 523 -20.40 0.61 9.73
C ASP A 523 -20.02 1.49 8.51
N TYR A 524 -18.88 2.20 8.58
CA TYR A 524 -18.45 3.14 7.55
C TYR A 524 -16.97 2.98 7.19
N LEU A 525 -16.68 3.17 5.90
CA LEU A 525 -15.38 3.51 5.35
C LEU A 525 -15.31 5.03 5.14
N VAL A 526 -14.30 5.67 5.70
CA VAL A 526 -14.01 7.08 5.44
C VAL A 526 -12.74 7.17 4.62
N VAL A 527 -12.81 7.90 3.51
CA VAL A 527 -11.66 8.12 2.64
C VAL A 527 -11.41 9.61 2.51
N VAL A 528 -10.17 10.02 2.79
CA VAL A 528 -9.70 11.37 2.50
C VAL A 528 -9.05 11.34 1.12
N CYS A 529 -9.61 12.11 0.19
CA CYS A 529 -9.15 12.17 -1.18
C CYS A 529 -9.06 13.60 -1.70
N SER A 530 -8.33 13.76 -2.79
CA SER A 530 -8.26 15.00 -3.55
C SER A 530 -8.78 14.78 -4.96
N ILE A 531 -9.40 15.80 -5.54
CA ILE A 531 -9.69 15.83 -6.97
C ILE A 531 -8.34 15.75 -7.69
N PHE A 532 -8.20 14.78 -8.58
CA PHE A 532 -7.01 14.63 -9.39
C PHE A 532 -7.37 14.87 -10.85
N ASP A 533 -7.00 16.03 -11.39
CA ASP A 533 -7.12 16.30 -12.82
C ASP A 533 -5.78 16.02 -13.50
N LYS A 534 -5.67 14.80 -14.05
CA LYS A 534 -4.45 14.35 -14.73
C LYS A 534 -4.05 15.30 -15.87
N LYS A 535 -5.00 15.87 -16.61
CA LYS A 535 -4.72 16.78 -17.74
C LYS A 535 -4.12 18.09 -17.25
N THR A 536 -4.72 18.69 -16.23
CA THR A 536 -4.20 19.93 -15.65
C THR A 536 -2.84 19.69 -14.98
N MET A 537 -2.66 18.58 -14.27
CA MET A 537 -1.36 18.24 -13.67
C MET A 537 -0.27 18.00 -14.71
N LEU A 538 -0.56 17.30 -15.81
CA LEU A 538 0.38 17.11 -16.93
C LEU A 538 0.80 18.45 -17.56
N ASN A 539 -0.14 19.38 -17.74
CA ASN A 539 0.14 20.66 -18.39
C ASN A 539 1.05 21.58 -17.57
N TYR A 540 0.97 21.54 -16.24
CA TYR A 540 1.69 22.46 -15.35
C TYR A 540 2.84 21.81 -14.56
N PHE A 541 2.79 20.50 -14.33
CA PHE A 541 3.80 19.72 -13.62
C PHE A 541 4.06 18.37 -14.33
N PRO A 542 4.52 18.39 -15.60
CA PRO A 542 4.81 17.17 -16.34
C PRO A 542 5.78 16.27 -15.58
N GLU A 543 6.83 16.84 -14.98
CA GLU A 543 7.86 16.14 -14.20
C GLU A 543 7.31 15.33 -13.01
N MET A 544 6.21 15.78 -12.37
CA MET A 544 5.60 15.06 -11.23
C MET A 544 4.87 13.78 -11.65
N LEU A 545 4.56 13.63 -12.94
CA LEU A 545 3.85 12.48 -13.52
C LEU A 545 4.75 11.67 -14.47
N GLU A 546 5.74 12.31 -15.09
CA GLU A 546 6.67 11.71 -16.03
C GLU A 546 7.62 10.69 -15.41
N GLN A 547 7.82 10.70 -14.08
CA GLN A 547 8.49 9.59 -13.40
C GLN A 547 7.78 8.24 -13.58
N LYS A 548 6.50 8.21 -14.00
CA LYS A 548 5.74 6.98 -14.27
C LYS A 548 5.43 6.72 -15.74
N GLU A 549 5.61 7.69 -16.65
CA GLU A 549 5.17 7.56 -18.06
C GLU A 549 6.29 7.34 -19.09
N ASN A 550 7.57 7.39 -18.69
CA ASN A 550 8.67 7.01 -19.59
C ASN A 550 8.75 5.51 -19.91
N GLN A 551 7.77 4.71 -19.48
CA GLN A 551 7.43 3.45 -20.14
C GLN A 551 6.07 3.60 -20.83
N LYS A 552 6.05 4.08 -22.08
CA LYS A 552 4.91 3.87 -22.98
C LYS A 552 4.56 2.38 -22.92
N LYS A 553 3.38 2.04 -22.35
CA LYS A 553 2.90 0.65 -22.33
C LYS A 553 2.86 0.14 -23.77
N PHE A 554 3.76 -0.78 -24.07
CA PHE A 554 3.86 -1.41 -25.37
C PHE A 554 2.56 -2.17 -25.68
N LYS A 555 1.86 -1.80 -26.74
CA LYS A 555 0.55 -2.38 -27.06
C LYS A 555 0.70 -3.87 -27.37
N PRO A 556 -0.08 -4.77 -26.74
CA PRO A 556 -0.08 -6.19 -27.08
C PRO A 556 -0.50 -6.44 -28.54
N THR A 557 0.03 -7.50 -29.15
CA THR A 557 -0.22 -7.85 -30.55
C THR A 557 -1.70 -7.96 -30.92
N LEU A 558 -2.54 -8.49 -30.01
CA LEU A 558 -3.98 -8.57 -30.25
C LEU A 558 -4.61 -7.18 -30.41
N GLN A 559 -4.18 -6.20 -29.61
CA GLN A 559 -4.67 -4.82 -29.76
C GLN A 559 -4.20 -4.16 -31.05
N VAL A 560 -3.01 -4.53 -31.54
CA VAL A 560 -2.47 -4.05 -32.81
C VAL A 560 -3.25 -4.63 -33.99
N ILE A 561 -3.56 -5.93 -33.93
CA ILE A 561 -4.42 -6.61 -34.92
C ILE A 561 -5.81 -5.97 -34.95
N ASP A 562 -6.45 -5.78 -33.79
CA ASP A 562 -7.77 -5.15 -33.69
C ASP A 562 -7.76 -3.73 -34.27
N ARG A 563 -6.67 -2.98 -34.04
CA ARG A 563 -6.53 -1.62 -34.55
C ARG A 563 -6.40 -1.59 -36.08
N ILE A 564 -5.62 -2.48 -36.67
CA ILE A 564 -5.53 -2.61 -38.15
C ILE A 564 -6.86 -3.11 -38.74
N LEU A 565 -7.62 -3.91 -37.99
CA LEU A 565 -8.90 -4.46 -38.44
C LEU A 565 -10.05 -3.46 -38.45
N TRP A 566 -10.12 -2.59 -37.43
CA TRP A 566 -11.31 -1.79 -37.12
C TRP A 566 -11.11 -0.28 -37.21
N ASP A 567 -9.89 0.23 -37.24
CA ASP A 567 -9.64 1.68 -37.35
C ASP A 567 -9.68 2.12 -38.83
N ILE A 568 -10.59 3.03 -39.15
CA ILE A 568 -10.90 3.52 -40.51
C ILE A 568 -9.67 4.17 -41.18
N LYS A 569 -8.66 4.56 -40.38
CA LYS A 569 -7.44 5.21 -40.85
C LYS A 569 -6.42 4.25 -41.49
N PHE A 570 -6.54 2.95 -41.27
CA PHE A 570 -5.58 1.96 -41.79
C PHE A 570 -6.20 1.16 -42.94
N ASN A 571 -5.44 0.98 -44.02
CA ASN A 571 -5.79 0.04 -45.08
C ASN A 571 -5.10 -1.31 -44.80
N LYS A 572 -5.86 -2.40 -44.76
CA LYS A 572 -5.38 -3.75 -44.38
C LYS A 572 -4.34 -4.29 -45.36
N ASP A 573 -4.47 -3.95 -46.63
CA ASP A 573 -3.59 -4.43 -47.71
C ASP A 573 -2.19 -3.81 -47.65
N ASP A 574 -2.01 -2.72 -46.88
CA ASP A 574 -0.71 -2.07 -46.70
C ASP A 574 0.17 -2.79 -45.66
N PHE A 575 -0.37 -3.79 -44.96
CA PHE A 575 0.28 -4.44 -43.82
C PHE A 575 0.83 -5.84 -44.11
N ILE A 576 2.03 -6.08 -43.60
CA ILE A 576 2.72 -7.39 -43.62
C ILE A 576 3.04 -7.78 -42.17
N VAL A 577 2.84 -9.05 -41.85
CA VAL A 577 3.07 -9.64 -40.53
C VAL A 577 4.31 -10.53 -40.58
N GLY A 578 5.32 -10.18 -39.79
CA GLY A 578 6.47 -11.05 -39.53
C GLY A 578 6.19 -11.94 -38.35
N TYR A 579 6.08 -13.26 -38.56
CA TYR A 579 5.87 -14.23 -37.49
C TYR A 579 6.99 -15.28 -37.46
N GLU A 580 7.26 -15.83 -36.30
CA GLU A 580 8.29 -16.85 -36.10
C GLU A 580 7.70 -18.25 -36.36
N ASP A 581 8.12 -18.86 -37.46
CA ASP A 581 7.80 -20.24 -37.84
C ASP A 581 8.58 -21.25 -36.99
N ARG A 582 8.07 -22.49 -36.87
CA ARG A 582 8.57 -23.48 -35.90
C ARG A 582 9.90 -24.10 -36.38
N PHE A 583 10.18 -24.00 -37.68
CA PHE A 583 11.35 -24.63 -38.30
C PHE A 583 12.17 -23.66 -39.16
N LEU A 584 11.53 -22.63 -39.72
CA LEU A 584 12.16 -21.76 -40.74
C LEU A 584 12.55 -20.36 -40.22
N GLY A 585 12.33 -20.07 -38.94
CA GLY A 585 12.60 -18.74 -38.38
C GLY A 585 11.54 -17.71 -38.77
N ILE A 586 11.92 -16.44 -38.96
CA ILE A 586 10.96 -15.37 -39.21
C ILE A 586 10.47 -15.42 -40.67
N MET A 587 9.16 -15.59 -40.85
CA MET A 587 8.46 -15.54 -42.12
C MET A 587 7.56 -14.31 -42.20
N GLU A 588 7.45 -13.72 -43.39
CA GLU A 588 6.58 -12.58 -43.66
C GLU A 588 5.38 -13.01 -44.52
N VAL A 589 4.17 -12.60 -44.10
CA VAL A 589 2.94 -12.83 -44.86
C VAL A 589 2.08 -11.57 -44.87
N PRO A 590 1.28 -11.32 -45.93
CA PRO A 590 0.30 -10.25 -45.93
C PRO A 590 -0.67 -10.36 -44.74
N PHE A 591 -1.10 -9.23 -44.19
CA PHE A 591 -1.99 -9.20 -43.03
C PHE A 591 -3.35 -9.88 -43.29
N THR A 592 -3.86 -9.78 -44.52
CA THR A 592 -5.08 -10.48 -44.97
C THR A 592 -4.94 -12.00 -44.88
N ASP A 593 -3.78 -12.52 -45.26
CA ASP A 593 -3.49 -13.95 -45.29
C ASP A 593 -3.20 -14.47 -43.87
N PHE A 594 -2.57 -13.63 -43.04
CA PHE A 594 -2.33 -13.91 -41.63
C PHE A 594 -3.63 -14.13 -40.85
N ILE A 595 -4.66 -13.31 -41.05
CA ILE A 595 -5.95 -13.44 -40.35
C ILE A 595 -6.63 -14.78 -40.66
N ASN A 596 -6.48 -15.27 -41.89
CA ASN A 596 -7.05 -16.55 -42.33
C ASN A 596 -6.14 -17.75 -42.03
N SER A 597 -4.95 -17.51 -41.49
CA SER A 597 -3.98 -18.55 -41.16
C SER A 597 -4.21 -19.16 -39.77
N GLN A 598 -3.64 -20.35 -39.52
CA GLN A 598 -3.62 -20.96 -38.18
C GLN A 598 -2.48 -20.42 -37.29
N VAL A 599 -1.78 -19.36 -37.72
CA VAL A 599 -0.65 -18.80 -36.97
C VAL A 599 -1.16 -18.05 -35.74
N LYS A 600 -0.76 -18.52 -34.55
CA LYS A 600 -1.17 -17.91 -33.28
C LYS A 600 -0.56 -16.51 -33.10
N SER A 601 -1.33 -15.57 -32.57
CA SER A 601 -0.92 -14.17 -32.37
C SER A 601 0.35 -13.99 -31.51
N HIS A 602 0.60 -14.88 -30.54
CA HIS A 602 1.84 -14.85 -29.76
C HIS A 602 3.09 -15.23 -30.58
N ARG A 603 2.97 -15.62 -31.85
CA ARG A 603 4.11 -15.89 -32.74
C ARG A 603 4.50 -14.71 -33.62
N VAL A 604 3.70 -13.64 -33.61
CA VAL A 604 3.98 -12.43 -34.38
C VAL A 604 5.08 -11.61 -33.74
N GLN A 605 6.16 -11.38 -34.47
CA GLN A 605 7.29 -10.58 -33.99
C GLN A 605 7.19 -9.11 -34.39
N TYR A 606 6.68 -8.79 -35.60
CA TYR A 606 6.48 -7.39 -36.00
C TYR A 606 5.37 -7.22 -37.04
N PHE A 607 4.90 -5.98 -37.19
CA PHE A 607 4.06 -5.51 -38.29
C PHE A 607 4.83 -4.47 -39.12
N LYS A 608 4.79 -4.63 -40.44
CA LYS A 608 5.27 -3.66 -41.41
C LYS A 608 4.10 -3.00 -42.11
N GLN A 609 4.16 -1.69 -42.31
CA GLN A 609 3.26 -0.93 -43.17
C GLN A 609 4.06 -0.31 -44.31
N LYS A 610 3.72 -0.60 -45.57
CA LYS A 610 4.43 -0.10 -46.76
C LYS A 610 5.96 -0.26 -46.68
N GLY A 611 6.41 -1.41 -46.19
CA GLY A 611 7.84 -1.75 -46.07
C GLY A 611 8.56 -1.22 -44.82
N LYS A 612 7.90 -0.41 -43.97
CA LYS A 612 8.48 0.08 -42.70
C LYS A 612 7.92 -0.67 -41.51
N ILE A 613 8.78 -1.08 -40.57
CA ILE A 613 8.34 -1.72 -39.33
C ILE A 613 7.67 -0.65 -38.46
N VAL A 614 6.38 -0.82 -38.21
CA VAL A 614 5.53 0.12 -37.45
C VAL A 614 5.19 -0.41 -36.06
N TRP A 615 5.35 -1.71 -35.84
CA TRP A 615 5.22 -2.31 -34.52
C TRP A 615 6.15 -3.52 -34.41
N ASP A 616 6.96 -3.61 -33.36
CA ASP A 616 7.96 -4.68 -33.16
C ASP A 616 7.98 -5.12 -31.70
N ARG A 617 7.73 -6.41 -31.48
CA ARG A 617 7.61 -7.01 -30.15
C ARG A 617 8.94 -7.04 -29.39
N HIS A 618 10.03 -7.37 -30.07
CA HIS A 618 11.33 -7.52 -29.43
C HIS A 618 11.95 -6.17 -29.13
N ARG A 619 11.77 -5.21 -30.06
CA ARG A 619 12.28 -3.84 -29.90
C ARG A 619 11.37 -2.93 -29.07
N ARG A 620 10.19 -3.44 -28.64
CA ARG A 620 9.12 -2.65 -28.00
C ARG A 620 8.81 -1.35 -28.75
N LEU A 621 8.89 -1.39 -30.09
CA LEU A 621 8.66 -0.24 -30.96
C LEU A 621 7.19 -0.22 -31.36
N ASP A 622 6.48 0.87 -31.08
CA ASP A 622 5.07 1.04 -31.44
C ASP A 622 4.87 2.44 -32.03
N LEU A 623 4.81 2.49 -33.37
CA LEU A 623 4.56 3.68 -34.18
C LEU A 623 3.11 3.72 -34.70
N LEU A 624 2.23 2.82 -34.23
CA LEU A 624 0.85 2.67 -34.68
C LEU A 624 -0.16 3.53 -33.91
#